data_AF-S3ARA7-F1
#
_entry.id   AF-S3ARA7-F1
#
_cell.length_a   1.000
_cell.length_b   1.000
_cell.length_c   1.000
_cell.angle_alpha   90.00
_cell.angle_beta   90.00
_cell.angle_gamma   90.00
#
_symmetry.space_group_name_H-M   'P 1'
#
loop_
_entity.id
_entity.type
_entity.pdbx_description
1 polymer ?
#
loop_
_entity_poly.entity_id
_entity_poly.type
_entity_poly.pdbx_seq_one_letter_code
_entity_poly.pdbx_strand_id
1 'polypeptide(L)'
;MATDDMRSGFCSLCGGDEVHEAEMAGQLGLRKPGGLLMKVNVFTVLVCTGCGHLQWHVPMDEERRDWLRRKTPRVRPRPPQR
;
A
#
# COMPACT_ATOMS: atom_id res chain seq x y z
N MET A 1 8.42 1.06 -18.61
CA MET A 1 8.47 0.48 -17.25
C MET A 1 7.04 0.33 -16.82
N ALA A 2 6.55 -0.89 -16.59
CA ALA A 2 5.27 -1.05 -15.92
C ALA A 2 5.41 -0.37 -14.56
N THR A 3 4.62 0.67 -14.32
CA THR A 3 4.55 1.26 -12.99
C THR A 3 3.89 0.22 -12.10
N ASP A 4 4.59 -0.24 -11.07
CA ASP A 4 4.00 -1.17 -10.09
C ASP A 4 2.81 -0.52 -9.34
N ASP A 5 2.63 0.79 -9.49
CA ASP A 5 1.52 1.59 -8.99
C ASP A 5 0.31 1.56 -9.95
N MET A 6 -0.80 1.00 -9.46
CA MET A 6 -2.06 0.88 -10.15
C MET A 6 -2.80 2.22 -10.30
N ARG A 7 -2.32 3.31 -9.65
CA ARG A 7 -2.81 4.68 -9.92
C ARG A 7 -2.55 5.15 -11.34
N SER A 8 -1.69 4.43 -12.08
CA SER A 8 -1.51 4.61 -13.52
C SER A 8 -2.73 4.19 -14.36
N GLY A 9 -3.70 3.49 -13.74
CA GLY A 9 -4.85 2.89 -14.43
C GLY A 9 -4.60 1.46 -14.90
N PHE A 10 -3.38 0.93 -14.77
CA PHE A 10 -3.04 -0.44 -15.20
C PHE A 10 -2.70 -1.33 -14.00
N CYS A 11 -3.14 -2.59 -14.05
CA CYS A 11 -2.79 -3.60 -13.08
C CYS A 11 -1.32 -4.04 -13.25
N SER A 12 -0.53 -3.87 -12.21
CA SER A 12 0.89 -4.28 -12.19
C SER A 12 1.11 -5.79 -12.27
N LEU A 13 0.09 -6.61 -12.01
CA LEU A 13 0.19 -8.07 -12.10
C LEU A 13 -0.24 -8.63 -13.47
N CYS A 14 -1.44 -8.28 -13.95
CA CYS A 14 -1.98 -8.86 -15.18
C CYS A 14 -1.93 -7.92 -16.40
N GLY A 15 -1.56 -6.65 -16.22
CA GLY A 15 -1.54 -5.65 -17.28
C GLY A 15 -2.92 -5.15 -17.72
N GLY A 16 -4.01 -5.58 -17.07
CA GLY A 16 -5.36 -5.09 -17.35
C GLY A 16 -5.49 -3.59 -17.04
N ASP A 17 -6.34 -2.89 -17.77
CA ASP A 17 -6.51 -1.43 -17.76
C ASP A 17 -7.77 -0.95 -17.03
N GLU A 18 -8.53 -1.89 -16.45
CA GLU A 18 -9.70 -1.58 -15.64
C GLU A 18 -9.37 -1.73 -14.15
N VAL A 19 -9.12 -0.58 -13.52
CA VAL A 19 -8.78 -0.45 -12.10
C VAL A 19 -9.76 0.52 -11.42
N HIS A 20 -10.34 0.08 -10.30
CA HIS A 20 -11.28 0.86 -9.51
C HIS A 20 -10.69 1.25 -8.16
N GLU A 21 -11.00 2.46 -7.69
CA GLU A 21 -10.75 2.89 -6.33
C GLU A 21 -11.92 2.47 -5.42
N ALA A 22 -11.60 1.86 -4.28
CA ALA A 22 -12.57 1.44 -3.28
C ALA A 22 -12.05 1.70 -1.87
N GLU A 23 -12.95 1.69 -0.90
CA GLU A 23 -12.61 1.72 0.53
C GLU A 23 -12.79 0.33 1.14
N MET A 24 -11.81 -0.10 1.92
CA MET A 24 -11.91 -1.30 2.75
C MET A 24 -11.86 -0.91 4.22
N ALA A 25 -12.93 -1.25 4.94
CA ALA A 25 -13.05 -1.05 6.37
C ALA A 25 -12.66 -2.33 7.13
N GLY A 26 -11.82 -2.19 8.16
CA GLY A 26 -11.40 -3.31 8.99
C GLY A 26 -10.46 -2.88 10.11
N GLN A 27 -10.35 -3.70 11.16
CA GLN A 27 -9.36 -3.48 12.22
C GLN A 27 -7.99 -4.01 11.80
N LEU A 28 -7.34 -3.32 10.87
CA LEU A 28 -5.96 -3.61 10.50
C LEU A 28 -5.02 -2.68 11.26
N GLY A 29 -3.78 -3.12 11.46
CA GLY A 29 -2.81 -2.26 12.07
C GLY A 29 -1.39 -2.57 11.67
N LEU A 30 -0.59 -1.51 11.65
CA LEU A 30 0.83 -1.57 11.37
C LEU A 30 1.58 -1.66 12.69
N ARG A 31 2.47 -2.63 12.82
CA ARG A 31 3.38 -2.76 13.98
C ARG A 31 4.76 -3.16 13.50
N LYS A 32 5.79 -2.71 14.22
CA LYS A 32 7.09 -3.39 14.14
C LYS A 32 6.96 -4.82 14.68
N PRO A 33 7.82 -5.76 14.28
CA PRO A 33 7.93 -7.05 14.95
C PRO A 33 8.07 -6.85 16.47
N GLY A 34 7.15 -7.43 17.26
CA GLY A 34 7.10 -7.29 18.72
C GLY A 34 6.68 -5.92 19.27
N GLY A 35 6.17 -5.00 18.45
CA GLY A 35 5.78 -3.65 18.89
C GLY A 35 4.28 -3.39 19.02
N LEU A 36 3.97 -2.21 19.57
CA LEU A 36 2.61 -1.69 19.69
C LEU A 36 1.97 -1.44 18.31
N LEU A 37 0.70 -1.76 18.18
CA LEU A 37 -0.10 -1.66 16.95
C LEU A 37 -0.60 -0.23 16.71
N MET A 38 -0.27 0.36 15.56
CA MET A 38 -0.97 1.52 15.03
C MET A 38 -2.22 1.04 14.29
N LYS A 39 -3.41 1.39 14.78
CA LYS A 39 -4.68 0.99 14.16
C LYS A 39 -5.05 1.95 13.03
N VAL A 40 -5.46 1.39 11.90
CA VAL A 40 -6.05 2.13 10.79
C VAL A 40 -7.34 1.40 10.42
N ASN A 41 -8.47 2.12 10.44
CA ASN A 41 -9.79 1.50 10.32
C ASN A 41 -10.33 1.49 8.89
N VAL A 42 -9.81 2.38 8.02
CA VAL A 42 -10.23 2.53 6.63
C VAL A 42 -8.99 2.67 5.76
N PHE A 43 -8.96 1.93 4.66
CA PHE A 43 -7.90 1.95 3.66
C PHE A 43 -8.49 2.21 2.30
N THR A 44 -7.85 3.08 1.55
CA THR A 44 -8.08 3.16 0.11
C THR A 44 -7.38 1.97 -0.54
N VAL A 45 -8.10 1.23 -1.38
CA VAL A 45 -7.56 0.12 -2.17
C VAL A 45 -7.86 0.35 -3.64
N LEU A 46 -6.93 -0.04 -4.50
CA LEU A 46 -7.16 -0.15 -5.94
C LEU A 46 -7.40 -1.61 -6.29
N VAL A 47 -8.45 -1.86 -7.07
CA VAL A 47 -8.93 -3.20 -7.42
C VAL A 47 -8.92 -3.38 -8.93
N CYS A 48 -8.20 -4.38 -9.44
CA CYS A 48 -8.28 -4.75 -10.85
C CYS A 48 -9.47 -5.68 -11.09
N THR A 49 -10.33 -5.35 -12.06
CA THR A 49 -11.48 -6.22 -12.41
C THR A 49 -11.04 -7.51 -13.10
N GLY A 50 -9.96 -7.45 -13.90
CA GLY A 50 -9.51 -8.58 -14.71
C GLY A 50 -8.94 -9.74 -13.89
N CYS A 51 -8.26 -9.46 -12.78
CA CYS A 51 -7.62 -10.52 -11.97
C CYS A 51 -7.89 -10.44 -10.45
N GLY A 52 -8.64 -9.42 -9.98
CA GLY A 52 -8.93 -9.24 -8.56
C GLY A 52 -7.73 -8.78 -7.72
N HIS A 53 -6.62 -8.38 -8.33
CA HIS A 53 -5.47 -7.86 -7.58
C HIS A 53 -5.84 -6.59 -6.81
N LEU A 54 -5.46 -6.56 -5.53
CA LEU A 54 -5.65 -5.45 -4.62
C LEU A 54 -4.31 -4.76 -4.33
N GLN A 55 -4.23 -3.46 -4.59
CA GLN A 55 -3.13 -2.62 -4.14
C GLN A 55 -3.61 -1.65 -3.04
N TRP A 56 -2.99 -1.74 -1.87
CA TRP A 56 -3.39 -0.99 -0.69
C TRP A 56 -2.66 0.35 -0.59
N HIS A 57 -3.41 1.41 -0.31
CA HIS A 57 -2.86 2.74 -0.03
C HIS A 57 -3.27 3.16 1.38
N VAL A 58 -2.27 3.21 2.27
CA VAL A 58 -2.46 3.75 3.61
C VAL A 58 -2.38 5.28 3.52
N PRO A 59 -3.40 6.04 3.95
CA PRO A 59 -3.32 7.49 3.98
C PRO A 59 -2.23 7.94 4.97
N MET A 60 -1.21 8.60 4.43
CA MET A 60 -0.06 9.09 5.19
C MET A 60 -0.19 10.59 5.46
N ASP A 61 -0.55 10.96 6.68
CA ASP A 61 -0.41 12.32 7.21
C ASP A 61 0.97 12.53 7.84
N GLU A 62 1.25 13.73 8.35
CA GLU A 62 2.52 14.04 8.99
C GLU A 62 2.75 13.19 10.25
N GLU A 63 1.73 13.03 11.11
CA GLU A 63 1.81 12.26 12.34
C GLU A 63 2.18 10.78 12.09
N ARG A 64 1.52 10.12 11.14
CA ARG A 64 1.79 8.72 10.76
C ARG A 64 3.14 8.58 10.10
N ARG A 65 3.55 9.53 9.25
CA ARG A 65 4.91 9.53 8.65
C ARG A 65 5.96 9.58 9.74
N ASP A 66 5.77 10.46 10.70
CA ASP A 66 6.64 10.63 11.85
C ASP A 66 6.68 9.40 12.76
N TRP A 67 5.50 8.81 13.04
CA TRP A 67 5.40 7.55 13.78
C TRP A 67 6.18 6.44 13.08
N LEU A 68 6.01 6.25 11.77
CA LEU A 68 6.75 5.23 11.00
C LEU A 68 8.25 5.47 11.08
N ARG A 69 8.71 6.71 10.85
CA ARG A 69 10.13 7.07 10.93
C ARG A 69 10.74 6.77 12.30
N ARG A 70 9.97 6.98 13.38
CA ARG A 70 10.44 6.75 14.75
C ARG A 70 10.33 5.29 15.22
N LYS A 71 9.34 4.54 14.74
CA LYS A 71 8.94 3.25 15.33
C LYS A 71 9.22 2.04 14.45
N THR A 72 9.50 2.23 13.16
CA THR A 72 9.75 1.13 12.22
C THR A 72 11.11 1.27 11.55
N PRO A 73 11.86 0.17 11.36
CA PRO A 73 13.12 0.22 10.64
C PRO A 73 12.86 0.51 9.16
N ARG A 74 13.54 1.53 8.61
CA ARG A 74 13.47 1.83 7.17
C ARG A 74 14.17 0.73 6.38
N VAL A 75 13.46 0.08 5.48
CA VAL A 75 14.06 -0.81 4.48
C VAL A 75 14.83 0.05 3.46
N ARG A 76 16.09 -0.29 3.18
CA ARG A 76 16.87 0.40 2.14
C ARG A 76 16.43 -0.10 0.76
N PRO A 77 16.20 0.78 -0.23
CA PRO A 77 15.95 0.36 -1.60
C PRO A 77 17.13 -0.49 -2.07
N ARG A 78 16.84 -1.65 -2.68
CA ARG A 78 17.87 -2.37 -3.44
C ARG A 78 18.08 -1.61 -4.75
N PRO A 79 19.33 -1.41 -5.19
CA PRO A 79 19.56 -0.88 -6.53
C PRO A 79 18.90 -1.82 -7.56
N PRO A 80 18.32 -1.27 -8.65
CA PRO A 80 17.71 -2.09 -9.68
C PRO A 80 18.75 -3.08 -10.22
N GLN A 81 18.42 -4.37 -10.17
CA GLN A 81 19.22 -5.40 -10.82
C GLN A 81 19.03 -5.20 -12.32
N ARG A 82 20.12 -4.86 -13.01
CA ARG A 82 20.15 -4.75 -14.48
C ARG A 82 20.12 -6.12 -15.13
#